data_AF-A0A2E6LE89-F1
#
_entry.id   AF-A0A2E6LE89-F1
#
_cell.length_a   1.000
_cell.length_b   1.000
_cell.length_c   1.000
_cell.angle_alpha   90.00
_cell.angle_beta   90.00
_cell.angle_gamma   90.00
#
_symmetry.space_group_name_H-M   'P 1'
#
loop_
_entity.id
_entity.type
_entity.pdbx_description
1 polymer ?
#
loop_
_entity_poly.entity_id
_entity_poly.type
_entity_poly.pdbx_seq_one_letter_code
_entity_poly.pdbx_strand_id
1 'polypeptide(L)' 'MKKYFILLVLLAFCSSSSDSSSDEPTQSVAATSIQELVYEDENGNLVNEDLTNKKTLVVFWADY' A
#
# COMPACT_ATOMS: atom_id res chain seq x y z
N MET A 1 -29.21 23.30 -26.99
CA MET A 1 -28.43 22.08 -27.28
C MET A 1 -27.07 22.02 -26.57
N LYS A 2 -26.25 23.09 -26.53
CA LYS A 2 -24.90 23.05 -25.88
C LYS A 2 -24.89 22.83 -24.35
N LYS A 3 -25.98 23.18 -23.63
CA LYS A 3 -26.05 23.05 -22.16
C LYS A 3 -26.11 21.60 -21.66
N TYR A 4 -26.69 20.71 -22.47
CA TYR A 4 -26.78 19.28 -22.16
C TYR A 4 -25.47 18.52 -22.43
N PHE A 5 -24.56 19.14 -23.18
CA PHE A 5 -23.26 18.54 -23.51
C PHE A 5 -22.36 18.43 -22.26
N ILE A 6 -22.41 19.43 -21.38
CA ILE A 6 -21.65 19.44 -20.13
C ILE A 6 -22.10 18.33 -19.19
N LEU A 7 -23.41 18.05 -19.15
CA LEU A 7 -23.98 16.99 -18.32
C LEU A 7 -23.61 15.59 -18.84
N LEU A 8 -23.52 15.42 -20.16
CA LEU A 8 -23.07 14.16 -20.78
C LEU A 8 -21.59 13.90 -20.51
N VAL A 9 -20.73 14.94 -20.55
CA VAL A 9 -19.30 14.81 -20.24
C VAL A 9 -19.07 14.40 -18.78
N LEU A 10 -19.85 14.91 -17.84
CA LEU A 10 -19.73 14.54 -16.42
C LEU A 10 -20.12 13.08 -16.14
N LEU A 11 -21.10 12.54 -16.88
CA LEU A 11 -21.55 11.15 -16.69
C LEU A 11 -20.58 10.11 -17.30
N ALA A 12 -19.66 10.51 -18.18
CA ALA A 12 -18.71 9.60 -18.82
C ALA A 12 -17.53 9.20 -17.91
N PHE A 13 -17.26 9.93 -16.81
CA PHE A 13 -16.12 9.67 -15.93
C PHE A 13 -16.43 8.71 -14.76
N CYS A 14 -17.61 8.09 -14.71
CA CYS A 14 -18.01 7.24 -13.58
C CYS A 14 -17.90 5.72 -13.84
N SER A 15 -17.31 5.30 -14.96
CA SER A 15 -17.09 3.87 -15.23
C SER A 15 -15.78 3.39 -14.58
N SER A 16 -15.79 3.25 -13.25
CA SER A 16 -14.76 2.49 -12.55
C SER A 16 -15.00 1.00 -12.84
N SER A 17 -14.28 0.45 -13.82
CA SER A 17 -14.15 -0.99 -13.96
C SER A 17 -13.39 -1.51 -12.74
N SER A 18 -14.10 -2.13 -11.81
CA SER A 18 -13.47 -2.94 -10.76
C SER A 18 -12.86 -4.18 -11.42
N ASP A 19 -11.57 -4.13 -11.72
CA ASP A 19 -10.79 -5.34 -11.97
C ASP A 19 -10.67 -6.09 -10.64
N SER A 20 -11.50 -7.11 -10.47
CA SER A 20 -11.34 -8.09 -9.40
C SER A 20 -10.25 -9.08 -9.79
N SER A 21 -9.00 -8.61 -9.87
CA SER A 21 -7.84 -9.50 -9.75
C SER A 21 -7.51 -9.58 -8.26
N SER A 22 -8.08 -10.59 -7.60
CA SER A 22 -7.59 -11.06 -6.31
C SER A 22 -6.21 -11.68 -6.53
N ASP A 23 -5.20 -10.83 -6.69
CA ASP A 23 -3.81 -11.22 -6.51
C ASP A 23 -3.61 -11.41 -5.01
N GLU A 24 -3.93 -12.61 -4.52
CA GLU A 24 -3.36 -13.09 -3.27
C GLU A 24 -1.84 -12.90 -3.38
N PRO A 25 -1.21 -12.04 -2.55
CA PRO A 25 0.23 -11.95 -2.57
C PRO A 25 0.71 -13.31 -2.08
N THR A 26 1.24 -14.12 -2.99
CA THR A 26 2.08 -15.26 -2.62
C THR A 26 3.28 -14.66 -1.91
N GLN A 27 3.15 -14.49 -0.60
CA GLN A 27 4.20 -14.03 0.27
C GLN A 27 5.15 -15.21 0.43
N SER A 28 5.91 -15.46 -0.64
CA SER A 28 7.17 -16.19 -0.54
C SER A 28 8.06 -15.30 0.31
N VAL A 29 8.01 -15.49 1.62
CA VAL A 29 8.95 -14.93 2.56
C VAL A 29 10.28 -15.61 2.24
N ALA A 30 10.96 -15.11 1.22
CA ALA A 30 12.38 -15.30 1.09
C ALA A 30 12.95 -14.76 2.40
N ALA A 31 13.48 -15.66 3.23
CA ALA A 31 14.12 -15.33 4.48
C ALA A 31 15.42 -14.56 4.20
N THR A 32 15.29 -13.32 3.75
CA THR A 32 16.36 -12.34 3.73
C THR A 32 16.68 -12.03 5.18
N SER A 33 17.94 -12.26 5.58
CA SER A 33 18.43 -11.81 6.88
C SER A 33 18.53 -10.28 6.86
N ILE A 34 17.48 -9.60 7.31
CA ILE A 34 17.48 -8.15 7.48
C ILE A 34 18.34 -7.83 8.70
N GLN A 35 19.42 -7.05 8.50
CA GLN A 35 20.33 -6.61 9.57
C GLN A 35 19.94 -5.22 10.10
N GLU A 36 19.31 -4.38 9.28
CA GLU A 36 18.86 -3.05 9.66
C GLU A 36 17.45 -2.79 9.12
N LEU A 37 16.62 -2.14 9.92
CA LEU A 37 15.28 -1.70 9.55
C LEU A 37 15.15 -0.18 9.71
N VAL A 38 14.84 0.50 8.62
CA VAL A 38 14.53 1.93 8.62
C VAL A 38 13.03 2.13 8.46
N TYR A 39 12.41 2.87 9.38
CA TYR A 39 10.98 3.17 9.36
C TYR A 39 10.68 4.56 9.92
N GLU A 40 9.47 5.07 9.65
CA GLU A 40 8.95 6.29 10.26
C GLU A 40 8.07 5.90 11.47
N ASP A 41 8.34 6.47 12.64
CA ASP A 41 7.56 6.22 13.85
C ASP A 41 6.21 6.98 13.84
N GLU A 42 5.37 6.74 14.85
CA GLU A 42 4.06 7.39 14.99
C GLU A 42 4.14 8.92 15.13
N ASN A 43 5.32 9.46 15.42
CA ASN A 43 5.57 10.90 15.58
C ASN A 43 6.18 11.52 14.31
N GLY A 44 6.39 10.74 13.25
CA GLY A 44 7.01 11.20 12.00
C GLY A 44 8.54 11.24 12.02
N ASN A 45 9.19 10.60 13.00
CA ASN A 45 10.65 10.53 13.03
C ASN A 45 11.16 9.34 12.24
N LEU A 46 12.25 9.53 11.49
CA LEU A 46 12.97 8.42 10.89
C LEU A 46 13.82 7.70 11.95
N VAL A 47 13.58 6.40 12.10
CA VAL A 47 14.28 5.50 13.01
C VAL A 47 15.08 4.49 12.20
N ASN A 48 16.32 4.23 12.61
CA ASN A 48 17.13 3.11 12.12
C ASN A 48 17.35 2.12 13.26
N GLU A 49 16.91 0.88 13.07
CA GLU A 49 16.98 -0.19 14.07
C GLU A 49 17.95 -1.30 13.63
N ASP A 50 18.95 -1.60 14.45
CA ASP A 50 19.86 -2.74 14.25
C ASP A 50 19.24 -4.05 14.75
N LEU A 51 19.13 -5.02 13.84
CA LEU A 51 18.54 -6.33 14.03
C LEU A 51 19.56 -7.47 14.09
N THR A 52 20.87 -7.19 13.97
CA THR A 52 21.95 -8.19 13.81
C THR A 52 21.92 -9.32 14.84
N ASN A 53 21.55 -9.01 16.08
CA ASN A 53 21.47 -9.98 17.18
C ASN A 53 20.04 -10.15 17.73
N LYS A 54 19.03 -9.82 16.93
CA LYS A 54 17.61 -9.86 17.31
C LYS A 54 16.86 -10.89 16.47
N LYS A 55 15.96 -11.64 17.10
CA LYS A 55 14.92 -12.39 16.39
C LYS A 55 13.75 -11.44 16.16
N THR A 56 13.51 -11.08 14.90
CA THR A 56 12.58 -10.00 14.55
C THR A 56 11.47 -10.54 13.66
N LEU A 57 10.22 -10.19 13.99
CA LEU A 57 9.06 -10.35 13.12
C LEU A 57 8.59 -8.96 12.72
N VAL A 58 8.55 -8.69 11.41
CA VAL A 58 8.02 -7.43 10.87
C VAL A 58 6.62 -7.68 10.36
N VAL A 59 5.64 -6.89 10.82
CA VAL A 59 4.23 -7.02 10.46
C VAL A 59 3.76 -5.73 9.79
N PHE A 60 3.28 -5.85 8.56
CA PHE A 60 2.60 -4.78 7.85
C PHE A 60 1.09 -4.96 8.04
N TRP A 61 0.41 -3.95 8.57
CA TRP A 61 -1.03 -3.99 8.87
C TRP A 61 -1.68 -2.62 8.58
N ALA A 62 -3.00 -2.60 8.46
CA ALA A 62 -3.79 -1.38 8.28
C ALA A 62 -5.17 -1.53 8.93
N ASP A 63 -5.68 -0.44 9.49
CA ASP A 63 -7.05 -0.31 10.00
C ASP A 63 -7.99 0.02 8.85
N TYR A 64 -8.67 -0.99 8.30
CA TYR A 64 -9.75 -0.79 7.31
C TYR A 64 -11.08 -0.43 7.98
#